data_AF-A0AB34CFB1-F1
#
_entry.id   AF-A0AB34CFB1-F1
#
_cell.length_a   1.000
_cell.length_b   1.000
_cell.length_c   1.000
_cell.angle_alpha   90.00
_cell.angle_beta   90.00
_cell.angle_gamma   90.00
#
_symmetry.space_group_name_H-M   'P 1'
#
loop_
_entity.id
_entity.type
_entity.pdbx_description
1 polymer ?
#
loop_
_entity_poly.entity_id
_entity_poly.type
_entity_poly.pdbx_seq_one_letter_code
_entity_poly.pdbx_strand_id
1 'polypeptide(L)' 'MIIPDHLIRGLKNSTRPVVLYRNEFGDVIFGFVLKPGEFVTSLQQMAQARKTAGLPAVDDADNPL' A
#
# COMPACT_ATOMS: atom_id res chain seq x y z
N MET A 1 4.54 -18.96 -4.93
CA MET A 1 4.59 -17.63 -5.56
C MET A 1 6.05 -17.28 -5.81
N ILE A 2 6.44 -17.12 -7.06
CA ILE A 2 7.79 -16.66 -7.43
C ILE A 2 7.64 -15.18 -7.80
N ILE A 3 8.33 -14.31 -7.08
CA ILE A 3 8.36 -12.87 -7.39
C ILE A 3 9.65 -12.62 -8.16
N PRO A 4 9.60 -12.16 -9.43
CA PRO A 4 10.82 -11.81 -10.15
C PRO A 4 11.51 -10.63 -9.46
N ASP A 5 12.73 -10.86 -8.98
CA ASP A 5 13.49 -9.90 -8.16
C ASP A 5 13.88 -8.62 -8.93
N HIS A 6 14.06 -8.73 -10.25
CA HIS A 6 14.35 -7.60 -11.13
C HIS A 6 13.17 -6.61 -11.27
N LEU A 7 11.94 -7.02 -10.95
CA LEU A 7 10.75 -6.17 -11.02
C LEU A 7 10.57 -5.28 -9.78
N ILE A 8 11.34 -5.54 -8.71
CA ILE A 8 11.21 -4.83 -7.43
C ILE A 8 12.57 -4.26 -7.03
N ARG A 9 12.73 -2.96 -7.23
CA ARG A 9 13.95 -2.26 -6.83
C ARG A 9 14.14 -2.35 -5.32
N GLY A 10 15.33 -2.81 -4.90
CA GLY A 10 15.71 -2.88 -3.49
C GLY A 10 15.24 -4.13 -2.74
N LEU A 11 14.60 -5.10 -3.42
CA LEU A 11 14.07 -6.32 -2.79
C LEU A 11 15.13 -7.10 -2.01
N LYS A 12 16.33 -7.29 -2.59
CA LYS A 12 17.41 -8.05 -1.94
C LYS A 12 18.07 -7.32 -0.76
N ASN A 13 17.82 -6.01 -0.62
CA ASN A 13 18.45 -5.17 0.39
C ASN A 13 17.49 -4.85 1.55
N SER A 14 16.36 -5.54 1.64
CA SER A 14 15.32 -5.21 2.61
C SER A 14 14.51 -6.41 3.07
N THR A 15 14.13 -6.41 4.35
CA THR A 15 13.19 -7.37 4.97
C THR A 15 11.78 -6.80 5.11
N ARG A 16 11.52 -5.63 4.52
CA ARG A 16 10.30 -4.85 4.71
C ARG A 16 9.18 -5.36 3.78
N PRO A 17 7.90 -5.09 4.10
CA PRO A 17 6.80 -5.50 3.25
C PRO A 17 6.91 -4.92 1.83
N VAL A 18 6.38 -5.67 0.86
CA VAL A 18 6.37 -5.29 -0.55
C VAL A 18 4.94 -5.15 -1.06
N VAL A 19 4.73 -4.17 -1.94
CA VAL A 19 3.50 -4.01 -2.71
C VAL A 19 3.73 -4.55 -4.11
N LEU A 20 2.84 -5.43 -4.56
CA LEU A 20 2.90 -6.07 -5.87
C LEU A 20 1.73 -5.62 -6.73
N TYR A 21 2.02 -5.24 -7.97
CA TYR A 21 1.02 -4.99 -9.00
C TYR A 21 0.91 -6.22 -9.89
N ARG A 22 -0.32 -6.65 -10.15
CA ARG A 22 -0.62 -7.79 -11.01
C ARG A 22 -1.39 -7.33 -12.24
N ASN A 23 -1.18 -8.01 -13.36
CA ASN A 23 -2.04 -7.88 -14.53
C ASN A 23 -3.34 -8.71 -14.35
N GLU A 24 -4.20 -8.67 -15.36
CA GLU A 24 -5.47 -9.43 -15.41
C GLU A 24 -5.27 -10.96 -15.39
N PHE A 25 -4.09 -11.44 -15.79
CA PHE A 25 -3.72 -12.86 -15.76
C PHE A 25 -3.14 -13.31 -14.41
N GLY A 26 -2.91 -12.37 -13.48
CA GLY A 26 -2.36 -12.63 -12.16
C GLY A 26 -0.83 -12.59 -12.08
N ASP A 27 -0.14 -12.30 -13.17
CA ASP A 27 1.33 -12.14 -13.19
C ASP A 27 1.75 -10.87 -12.49
N VAL A 28 2.87 -10.93 -11.76
CA VAL A 28 3.50 -9.73 -11.17
C VAL A 28 4.17 -8.94 -12.28
N ILE A 29 3.72 -7.70 -12.48
CA ILE A 29 4.26 -6.80 -13.51
C ILE A 29 5.15 -5.70 -12.92
N PHE A 30 5.00 -5.39 -11.63
CA PHE A 30 5.75 -4.35 -10.95
C PHE A 30 5.64 -4.51 -9.43
N GLY A 31 6.54 -3.89 -8.68
CA GLY A 31 6.40 -3.75 -7.24
C GLY A 31 7.47 -2.87 -6.61
N PHE A 32 7.30 -2.59 -5.33
CA PHE A 32 8.28 -1.84 -4.55
C PHE A 32 8.25 -2.24 -3.08
N VAL A 33 9.36 -1.96 -2.39
CA VAL A 33 9.49 -2.13 -0.94
C VAL A 33 8.92 -0.90 -0.25
N LEU A 34 7.99 -1.08 0.69
CA LEU A 34 7.44 0.02 1.49
C LEU A 34 8.55 0.69 2.33
N LYS A 35 8.56 2.02 2.44
CA LYS A 35 9.51 2.80 3.27
C LYS A 35 9.08 2.92 4.74
N PRO A 36 9.98 3.29 5.70
CA PRO A 36 9.63 3.30 7.12
C PRO A 36 8.38 4.15 7.37
N GLY A 37 7.39 3.59 8.08
CA GLY A 37 6.12 4.26 8.35
C GLY A 37 5.09 4.19 7.22
N GLU A 38 5.41 3.66 6.04
CA GLU A 38 4.43 3.42 4.97
C GLU A 38 3.66 2.12 5.21
N PHE A 39 2.38 2.13 4.86
CA PHE A 39 1.48 0.98 4.93
C PHE A 39 0.41 1.06 3.84
N VAL A 40 -0.20 -0.08 3.52
CA VAL A 40 -1.37 -0.16 2.63
C VAL A 40 -2.58 -0.54 3.45
N THR A 41 -3.69 0.17 3.26
CA THR A 41 -4.97 -0.07 3.93
C THR A 41 -6.11 0.27 2.98
N SER A 42 -7.32 -0.22 3.25
CA SER A 42 -8.50 0.24 2.53
C SER A 42 -8.92 1.65 2.99
N LEU A 43 -9.61 2.38 2.13
CA LEU A 43 -10.21 3.68 2.48
C LEU A 43 -11.18 3.55 3.67
N GLN A 44 -11.94 2.46 3.72
CA GLN A 44 -12.86 2.17 4.83
C GLN A 44 -12.12 2.02 6.17
N GLN A 45 -10.99 1.29 6.17
CA GLN A 45 -10.15 1.13 7.35
C GLN A 45 -9.50 2.45 7.76
N MET A 46 -9.09 3.27 6.79
CA MET A 46 -8.56 4.61 7.05
C MET A 46 -9.61 5.53 7.68
N ALA A 47 -10.83 5.54 7.15
CA ALA A 47 -11.96 6.31 7.68
C ALA A 47 -12.30 5.90 9.12
N GLN A 48 -12.31 4.59 9.38
CA GLN A 48 -12.53 4.07 10.74
C GLN A 48 -11.41 4.49 11.71
N ALA A 49 -10.14 4.41 11.28
CA ALA A 49 -9.02 4.84 12.09
C ALA A 49 -9.10 6.34 12.43
N ARG A 50 -9.44 7.19 11.45
CA ARG A 50 -9.68 8.64 11.65
C ARG A 50 -10.78 8.87 12.69
N LYS A 51 -11.92 8.19 12.56
CA LYS A 51 -13.02 8.28 13.54
C LYS A 51 -12.57 7.89 14.95
N THR A 52 -11.82 6.80 15.09
CA THR A 52 -11.31 6.35 16.40
C THR A 52 -10.30 7.33 16.99
N ALA A 53 -9.53 8.03 16.15
CA ALA A 53 -8.59 9.08 16.57
C ALA A 53 -9.27 10.43 16.86
N GLY A 54 -10.59 10.56 16.70
CA GLY A 54 -11.31 11.83 16.86
C GLY A 54 -11.05 12.84 15.74
N LEU A 55 -10.52 12.38 14.59
CA LEU A 55 -10.27 13.23 13.43
C LEU A 55 -11.54 13.35 12.57
N PRO A 56 -11.75 14.50 11.91
CA PRO A 56 -12.88 14.69 11.03
C PRO A 56 -12.84 13.70 9.86
N ALA A 57 -14.02 13.23 9.45
CA ALA A 57 -14.19 12.50 8.21
C ALA A 57 -14.01 13.49 7.06
N VAL A 58 -13.06 13.19 6.17
CA VAL A 58 -12.84 13.93 4.93
C VAL A 58 -12.97 12.97 3.77
N ASP A 59 -13.39 13.47 2.61
CA ASP A 59 -13.41 12.71 1.36
C ASP A 59 -11.98 12.48 0.81
N ASP A 60 -11.88 11.73 -0.29
CA ASP A 60 -10.60 11.42 -0.96
C ASP A 60 -9.87 12.67 -1.51
N ALA A 61 -10.52 13.84 -1.51
CA ALA A 61 -10.00 15.14 -1.90
C ALA A 61 -9.75 16.07 -0.70
N ASP A 62 -9.72 15.53 0.52
CA ASP A 62 -9.57 16.26 1.79
C ASP A 62 -10.68 17.29 2.08
N ASN A 63 -11.86 17.20 1.43
CA ASN A 63 -13.01 18.02 1.80
C ASN A 63 -13.70 17.44 3.04
N PRO A 64 -14.19 18.27 3.98
CA PRO A 64 -15.04 17.80 5.06
C PRO A 64 -16.32 17.17 4.50
N LEU A 65 -16.66 15.98 5.01
CA LEU A 65 -17.93 15.28 4.74
C LEU A 65 -19.08 15.83 5.59
#